data_AF-A0A945R1N0-F1
#
_entry.id   AF-A0A945R1N0-F1
#
_cell.length_a   1.000
_cell.length_b   1.000
_cell.length_c   1.000
_cell.angle_alpha   90.00
_cell.angle_beta   90.00
_cell.angle_gamma   90.00
#
_symmetry.space_group_name_H-M   'P 1'
#
loop_
_entity.id
_entity.type
_entity.pdbx_description
1 polymer ?
#
loop_
_entity_poly.entity_id
_entity_poly.type
_entity_poly.pdbx_seq_one_letter_code
_entity_poly.pdbx_strand_id
1 'polypeptide(L)'
;MNPSRTEAIKTLTTTGMPYALENGLINGRPCRFFTHAPHTLGQLFADNVSDKTFLVYEDERLTFSEVYDQAMQLANILASEFGVKHGDRVA
;
A
#
# COMPACT_ATOMS: atom_id res chain seq x y z
N MET A 1 -26.83 -15.66 -17.51
CA MET A 1 -27.21 -15.11 -16.18
C MET A 1 -25.94 -14.51 -15.58
N ASN A 2 -25.97 -13.26 -15.12
CA ASN A 2 -24.81 -12.68 -14.43
C ASN A 2 -24.69 -13.27 -13.01
N PRO A 3 -23.47 -13.53 -12.51
CA PRO A 3 -23.28 -14.03 -11.16
C PRO A 3 -23.83 -13.02 -10.14
N SER A 4 -24.39 -13.53 -9.05
CA SER A 4 -24.66 -12.71 -7.87
C SER A 4 -23.36 -12.14 -7.31
N ARG A 5 -23.46 -11.04 -6.54
CA ARG A 5 -22.30 -10.44 -5.86
C ARG A 5 -21.50 -11.46 -5.04
N THR A 6 -22.18 -12.36 -4.35
CA THR A 6 -21.54 -13.38 -3.51
C THR A 6 -20.79 -14.42 -4.34
N GLU A 7 -21.37 -14.88 -5.45
CA GLU A 7 -20.71 -15.82 -6.37
C GLU A 7 -19.49 -15.17 -7.03
N ALA A 8 -19.59 -13.89 -7.41
CA ALA A 8 -18.47 -13.13 -7.95
C ALA A 8 -17.33 -13.02 -6.94
N ILE A 9 -17.61 -12.66 -5.69
CA ILE A 9 -16.58 -12.58 -4.62
C ILE A 9 -15.92 -13.94 -4.39
N LYS A 10 -16.71 -15.01 -4.29
CA LYS A 10 -16.18 -16.38 -4.08
C LYS A 10 -15.24 -16.79 -5.20
N THR A 11 -15.62 -16.47 -6.44
CA THR A 11 -14.83 -16.79 -7.63
C THR A 11 -13.54 -15.99 -7.64
N LEU A 12 -13.62 -14.67 -7.54
CA LEU A 12 -12.47 -13.77 -7.68
C LEU A 12 -11.45 -13.87 -6.54
N THR A 13 -11.86 -14.37 -5.37
CA THR A 13 -10.98 -14.52 -4.19
C THR A 13 -10.40 -15.92 -4.00
N THR A 14 -10.65 -16.85 -4.92
CA THR A 14 -10.04 -18.19 -4.93
C THR A 14 -8.58 -18.14 -5.42
N THR A 15 -7.76 -19.13 -5.05
CA THR A 15 -6.37 -19.29 -5.52
C THR A 15 -6.26 -19.17 -7.05
N GLY A 16 -5.25 -18.43 -7.51
CA GLY A 16 -4.99 -18.21 -8.94
C GLY A 16 -5.88 -17.14 -9.60
N MET A 17 -6.84 -16.56 -8.88
CA MET A 17 -7.65 -15.45 -9.36
C MET A 17 -7.04 -14.09 -8.97
N PRO A 18 -7.39 -12.99 -9.66
CA PRO A 18 -6.74 -11.69 -9.43
C PRO A 18 -6.78 -11.21 -7.97
N TYR A 19 -7.86 -11.54 -7.24
CA TYR A 19 -8.05 -11.16 -5.84
C TYR A 19 -7.90 -12.35 -4.89
N ALA A 20 -7.13 -13.36 -5.27
CA ALA A 20 -6.86 -14.55 -4.45
C ALA A 20 -6.50 -14.16 -3.00
N LEU A 21 -7.13 -14.82 -2.04
CA LEU A 21 -6.89 -14.64 -0.62
C LEU A 21 -6.16 -15.84 -0.03
N GLU A 22 -5.15 -15.58 0.79
CA GLU A 22 -4.45 -16.59 1.59
C GLU A 22 -4.52 -16.25 3.07
N ASN A 23 -4.47 -17.28 3.91
CA ASN A 23 -4.30 -17.11 5.36
C ASN A 23 -2.82 -17.01 5.68
N GLY A 24 -2.46 -16.11 6.60
CA GLY A 24 -1.12 -16.07 7.17
C GLY A 24 -1.04 -15.14 8.37
N LEU A 25 0.16 -14.70 8.71
CA LEU A 25 0.41 -13.84 9.85
C LEU A 25 0.83 -12.44 9.38
N ILE A 26 0.12 -11.42 9.85
CA ILE A 26 0.54 -10.02 9.73
C ILE A 26 0.86 -9.52 11.13
N ASN A 27 2.11 -9.12 11.35
CA ASN A 27 2.61 -8.72 12.67
C ASN A 27 2.30 -9.76 13.77
N GLY A 28 2.46 -11.05 13.44
CA GLY A 28 2.19 -12.18 14.34
C GLY A 28 0.70 -12.51 14.55
N ARG A 29 -0.22 -11.82 13.87
CA ARG A 29 -1.67 -12.03 14.02
C ARG A 29 -2.26 -12.75 12.80
N PRO A 30 -3.09 -13.79 12.98
CA PRO A 30 -3.81 -14.46 11.89
C PRO A 30 -4.65 -13.47 11.08
N CYS A 31 -4.41 -13.41 9.78
CA CYS A 31 -5.11 -12.54 8.86
C CYS A 31 -5.31 -13.23 7.50
N ARG A 32 -6.32 -12.79 6.76
CA ARG A 32 -6.44 -13.07 5.31
C ARG A 32 -5.94 -11.87 4.54
N PHE A 33 -5.07 -12.10 3.56
CA PHE A 33 -4.53 -11.04 2.72
C PHE A 33 -4.61 -11.43 1.25
N PHE A 34 -4.66 -10.41 0.39
CA PHE A 34 -4.62 -10.59 -1.05
C PHE A 34 -3.20 -10.98 -1.47
N THR A 35 -3.06 -12.12 -2.15
CA THR A 35 -1.74 -12.68 -2.52
C THR A 35 -0.99 -11.81 -3.52
N HIS A 36 -1.73 -11.03 -4.32
CA HIS A 36 -1.17 -10.14 -5.34
C HIS A 36 -1.06 -8.69 -4.88
N ALA A 37 -1.42 -8.37 -3.63
CA ALA A 37 -1.27 -7.02 -3.11
C ALA A 37 0.16 -6.78 -2.61
N PRO A 38 0.66 -5.53 -2.66
CA PRO A 38 1.93 -5.17 -2.05
C PRO A 38 1.97 -5.53 -0.56
N HIS A 39 3.12 -6.00 -0.08
CA HIS A 39 3.26 -6.48 1.30
C HIS A 39 3.31 -5.37 2.34
N THR A 40 3.67 -4.15 1.92
CA THR A 40 3.77 -2.98 2.79
C THR A 40 3.17 -1.76 2.11
N LEU A 41 2.75 -0.79 2.91
CA LEU A 41 2.26 0.48 2.40
C LEU A 41 3.34 1.23 1.60
N GLY A 42 4.62 1.14 2.03
CA GLY A 42 5.74 1.73 1.29
C GLY A 42 5.89 1.14 -0.11
N GLN A 43 5.73 -0.18 -0.26
CA GLN A 43 5.75 -0.83 -1.57
C GLN A 43 4.55 -0.39 -2.43
N LEU A 44 3.35 -0.27 -1.85
CA LEU A 44 2.18 0.24 -2.57
C LEU A 44 2.44 1.63 -3.17
N PHE A 45 3.07 2.53 -2.42
CA PHE A 45 3.43 3.86 -2.93
C PHE A 45 4.49 3.78 -4.03
N ALA A 46 5.53 2.98 -3.84
CA ALA A 46 6.59 2.80 -4.84
C ALA A 46 6.05 2.25 -6.18
N ASP A 47 5.15 1.26 -6.13
CA ASP A 47 4.54 0.65 -7.32
C ASP A 47 3.63 1.61 -8.10
N ASN A 48 3.21 2.73 -7.49
CA ASN A 48 2.28 3.70 -8.07
C ASN A 48 2.94 5.05 -8.44
N VAL A 49 4.27 5.16 -8.36
CA VAL A 49 5.01 6.34 -8.82
C VAL A 49 4.66 6.64 -10.28
N SER A 50 4.17 7.85 -10.52
CA SER A 50 3.75 8.32 -11.84
C SER A 50 3.55 9.84 -11.85
N ASP A 51 3.42 10.41 -13.05
CA ASP A 51 3.14 11.84 -13.26
C ASP A 51 1.67 12.22 -13.07
N LYS A 52 0.83 11.31 -12.58
CA LYS A 52 -0.58 11.60 -12.29
C LYS A 52 -0.69 12.41 -11.00
N THR A 53 -1.65 13.32 -10.94
CA THR A 53 -1.98 14.05 -9.70
C THR A 53 -2.37 13.07 -8.60
N PHE A 54 -1.76 13.23 -7.42
CA PHE A 54 -2.00 12.43 -6.22
C PHE A 54 -2.60 13.27 -5.09
N LEU A 55 -1.92 14.35 -4.70
CA LEU A 55 -2.33 15.22 -3.61
C LEU A 55 -2.84 16.55 -4.18
N VAL A 56 -4.03 16.95 -3.72
CA VAL A 56 -4.63 18.24 -4.06
C VAL A 56 -5.01 18.93 -2.76
N TYR A 57 -4.43 20.09 -2.50
CA TYR A 57 -4.73 20.90 -1.33
C TYR A 57 -4.73 22.38 -1.76
N GLU A 58 -5.88 23.04 -1.64
CA GLU A 58 -6.07 24.41 -2.15
C GLU A 58 -5.63 24.51 -3.64
N ASP A 59 -4.67 25.39 -3.93
CA ASP A 59 -4.10 25.57 -5.28
C ASP A 59 -2.91 24.63 -5.57
N GLU A 60 -2.46 23.85 -4.57
CA GLU A 60 -1.35 22.92 -4.70
C GLU A 60 -1.82 21.59 -5.30
N ARG A 61 -1.05 21.12 -6.30
CA ARG A 61 -1.22 19.82 -6.92
C ARG A 61 0.13 19.15 -7.01
N LEU A 62 0.27 18.01 -6.35
CA LEU A 62 1.45 17.17 -6.43
C LEU A 62 1.13 15.86 -7.12
N THR A 63 2.04 15.39 -7.95
CA THR A 63 2.00 14.08 -8.59
C THR A 63 2.36 12.96 -7.62
N PHE A 64 2.11 11.71 -8.01
CA PHE A 64 2.58 10.55 -7.23
C PHE A 64 4.11 10.57 -7.09
N SER A 65 4.85 10.94 -8.15
CA SER A 65 6.31 11.04 -8.09
C SER A 65 6.77 12.10 -7.10
N GLU A 66 6.21 13.31 -7.16
CA GLU A 66 6.63 14.41 -6.27
C GLU A 66 6.39 14.09 -4.79
N VAL A 67 5.23 13.52 -4.46
CA VAL A 67 4.94 13.14 -3.07
C VAL A 67 5.84 11.99 -2.62
N TYR A 68 6.10 11.01 -3.49
CA TYR A 68 7.00 9.91 -3.18
C TYR A 68 8.43 10.42 -2.90
N ASP A 69 8.96 11.29 -3.75
CA ASP A 69 10.30 11.85 -3.59
C ASP A 69 10.43 12.66 -2.30
N GLN A 70 9.46 13.52 -1.99
CA GLN A 70 9.43 14.28 -0.74
C GLN A 70 9.33 13.35 0.49
N ALA A 71 8.49 12.32 0.43
CA ALA A 71 8.35 11.35 1.53
C ALA A 71 9.65 10.55 1.75
N MET A 72 10.34 10.17 0.67
CA MET A 72 11.62 9.46 0.76
C MET A 72 12.74 10.34 1.33
N GLN A 73 12.77 11.63 1.00
CA GLN A 73 13.70 12.59 1.62
C GLN A 73 13.48 12.66 3.13
N LEU A 74 12.24 12.83 3.58
CA LEU A 74 11.90 12.84 5.01
C LEU A 74 12.26 11.52 5.69
N ALA A 75 11.93 10.38 5.07
CA ALA A 75 12.25 9.06 5.61
C ALA A 75 13.76 8.86 5.80
N ASN A 76 14.58 9.30 4.83
CA ASN A 76 16.03 9.24 4.92
C ASN A 76 16.55 10.07 6.11
N ILE A 77 16.09 11.31 6.27
CA ILE A 77 16.49 12.19 7.38
C ILE A 77 16.08 11.60 8.73
N LEU A 78 14.84 11.09 8.85
CA LEU A 78 14.35 10.45 10.07
C LEU A 78 15.24 9.26 10.47
N ALA A 79 15.66 8.44 9.51
CA ALA A 79 16.50 7.28 9.76
C ALA A 79 17.96 7.64 10.04
N SER A 80 18.57 8.52 9.23
CA SER A 80 20.00 8.81 9.28
C SER A 80 20.39 9.84 10.33
N GLU A 81 19.61 10.90 10.49
CA GLU A 81 19.94 12.02 11.39
C GLU A 81 19.24 11.89 12.75
N PHE A 82 17.98 11.48 12.75
CA PHE A 82 17.20 11.33 13.99
C PHE A 82 17.19 9.91 14.56
N GLY A 83 17.76 8.94 13.82
CA GLY A 83 17.94 7.58 14.30
C GLY A 83 16.65 6.78 14.52
N VAL A 84 15.55 7.16 13.86
CA VAL A 84 14.25 6.47 13.92
C VAL A 84 14.38 5.04 13.40
N LYS A 85 13.79 4.08 14.13
CA LYS A 85 13.82 2.64 13.81
C LYS A 85 12.42 2.04 13.74
N HIS A 86 12.36 0.81 13.23
CA HIS A 86 11.11 0.05 13.17
C HIS A 86 10.47 -0.08 14.56
N GLY A 87 9.20 0.32 14.68
CA GLY A 87 8.45 0.31 15.93
C GLY A 87 8.48 1.62 16.72
N ASP A 88 9.36 2.57 16.35
CA ASP A 88 9.36 3.90 16.93
C ASP A 88 8.11 4.68 16.50
N ARG A 89 7.69 5.59 17.38
CA ARG A 89 6.51 6.44 17.18
C ARG A 89 7.00 7.85 16.89
N VAL A 90 6.47 8.44 15.83
CA VAL A 90 6.76 9.81 15.39
C VAL A 90 5.43 10.60 15.43
N ALA A 91 5.45 11.82 15.97
CA ALA A 91 4.27 12.68 16.14
C ALA A 91 4.62 14.12 15.76
#